data_AF-A0A0G0BSD2-F1
#
_entry.id   AF-A0A0G0BSD2-F1
#
_cell.length_a   1.000
_cell.length_b   1.000
_cell.length_c   1.000
_cell.angle_alpha   90.00
_cell.angle_beta   90.00
_cell.angle_gamma   90.00
#
_symmetry.space_group_name_H-M   'P 1'
#
loop_
_entity.id
_entity.type
_entity.pdbx_description
1 polymer ?
#
loop_
_entity_poly.entity_id
_entity_poly.type
_entity_poly.pdbx_seq_one_letter_code
_entity_poly.pdbx_strand_id
1 'polypeptide(L)'
;MKKFFIFFLFIFIVIKQDVLASEPAYALVINQVRGTECCSIGSLEFLKRQIKAHIDKKIPGYFALRHDVLVNNKWMDFIKDTVKNDPKYIIPALFLEITPDLAIKSKVNHDITQENWYEAQNAYTIGYNIDERVKLVDNLFLEFYNQFGFYPKVVSAWMIDTPTLNYIHDRYGVMIQQITREQYGTDSYTLYGGPPHYPYPASRNWLFIPDYENPNPVLIVRQTITDPLYNYGDMTSTYTSQPNDYMKGGRS
;
A
#
# COMPACT_ATOMS: atom_id res chain seq x y z
N MET A 1 -42.11 -46.72 -3.28
CA MET A 1 -40.67 -46.36 -3.12
C MET A 1 -40.22 -45.21 -4.01
N LYS A 2 -40.42 -45.22 -5.34
CA LYS A 2 -40.00 -44.10 -6.23
C LYS A 2 -40.58 -42.71 -5.89
N LYS A 3 -41.86 -42.62 -5.49
CA LYS A 3 -42.49 -41.33 -5.11
C LYS A 3 -41.92 -40.73 -3.81
N PHE A 4 -41.45 -41.57 -2.89
CA PHE A 4 -40.85 -41.11 -1.63
C PHE A 4 -39.44 -40.55 -1.85
N PHE A 5 -38.71 -41.11 -2.83
CA PHE A 5 -37.38 -40.65 -3.23
C PHE A 5 -37.41 -39.29 -3.95
N ILE A 6 -38.44 -39.05 -4.78
CA ILE A 6 -38.63 -37.77 -5.48
C ILE A 6 -38.99 -36.65 -4.48
N PHE A 7 -39.76 -36.97 -3.44
CA PHE A 7 -40.10 -36.01 -2.38
C PHE A 7 -38.88 -35.59 -1.54
N PHE A 8 -37.97 -36.53 -1.26
CA PHE A 8 -36.72 -36.23 -0.54
C PHE A 8 -35.76 -35.37 -1.37
N LEU A 9 -35.70 -35.56 -2.69
CA LEU A 9 -34.90 -34.72 -3.60
C LEU A 9 -35.43 -33.28 -3.69
N PHE A 10 -36.74 -33.09 -3.58
CA PHE A 10 -37.34 -31.75 -3.57
C PHE A 10 -37.05 -30.97 -2.27
N ILE A 11 -36.96 -31.65 -1.12
CA ILE A 11 -36.61 -31.03 0.17
C ILE A 11 -35.20 -30.42 0.16
N PHE A 12 -34.24 -31.06 -0.50
CA PHE A 12 -32.87 -30.53 -0.61
C PHE A 12 -32.75 -29.30 -1.53
N ILE A 13 -33.70 -29.08 -2.45
CA ILE A 13 -33.68 -27.93 -3.38
C ILE A 13 -34.30 -26.68 -2.74
N VAL A 14 -35.18 -26.85 -1.75
CA VAL A 14 -35.90 -25.72 -1.10
C VAL A 14 -35.13 -25.13 0.07
N ILE A 15 -34.19 -25.86 0.67
CA ILE A 15 -33.34 -25.35 1.74
C ILE A 15 -32.12 -24.68 1.11
N LYS A 16 -32.26 -23.41 0.72
CA LYS A 16 -31.09 -22.54 0.50
C LYS A 16 -30.42 -22.35 1.86
N GLN A 17 -29.31 -23.05 2.11
CA GLN A 17 -28.42 -22.66 3.18
C GLN A 17 -27.70 -21.39 2.73
N ASP A 18 -28.00 -20.28 3.39
CA ASP A 18 -27.14 -19.12 3.30
C ASP A 18 -25.81 -19.51 3.94
N VAL A 19 -24.82 -19.82 3.11
CA VAL A 19 -23.43 -20.00 3.54
C VAL A 19 -22.90 -18.61 3.85
N LEU A 20 -23.18 -18.15 5.07
CA LEU A 20 -22.55 -16.96 5.62
C LEU A 20 -21.10 -17.31 5.93
N ALA A 21 -20.17 -16.48 5.48
CA ALA A 21 -18.77 -16.62 5.88
C ALA A 21 -18.70 -16.62 7.43
N SER A 22 -18.00 -17.59 8.02
CA SER A 22 -17.89 -17.70 9.47
C SER A 22 -17.04 -16.58 10.08
N GLU A 23 -16.25 -15.89 9.25
CA GLU A 23 -15.35 -14.82 9.65
C GLU A 23 -15.72 -13.50 8.98
N PRO A 24 -15.58 -12.37 9.69
CA PRO A 24 -15.79 -11.05 9.10
C PRO A 24 -14.77 -10.80 7.98
N ALA A 25 -15.23 -10.29 6.85
CA ALA A 25 -14.35 -9.84 5.79
C ALA A 25 -13.62 -8.57 6.25
N TYR A 26 -12.28 -8.61 6.22
CA TYR A 26 -11.44 -7.44 6.49
C TYR A 26 -10.99 -6.81 5.17
N ALA A 27 -11.20 -5.50 5.04
CA ALA A 27 -10.67 -4.71 3.93
C ALA A 27 -9.68 -3.67 4.49
N LEU A 28 -8.47 -3.66 3.93
CA LEU A 28 -7.46 -2.66 4.22
C LEU A 28 -7.41 -1.67 3.04
N VAL A 29 -7.72 -0.40 3.30
CA VAL A 29 -7.65 0.65 2.28
C VAL A 29 -6.44 1.54 2.57
N ILE A 30 -5.51 1.61 1.62
CA ILE A 30 -4.32 2.47 1.69
C ILE A 30 -4.37 3.43 0.50
N ASN A 31 -4.43 4.72 0.81
CA ASN A 31 -4.44 5.81 -0.15
C ASN A 31 -3.03 6.39 -0.23
N GLN A 32 -2.34 6.19 -1.35
CA GLN A 32 -1.05 6.82 -1.61
C GLN A 32 -1.26 8.29 -1.99
N VAL A 33 -0.62 9.21 -1.26
CA VAL A 33 -0.78 10.65 -1.42
C VAL A 33 0.55 11.25 -1.86
N ARG A 34 0.63 11.63 -3.14
CA ARG A 34 1.70 12.47 -3.68
C ARG A 34 1.35 13.94 -3.53
N GLY A 35 2.32 14.78 -3.23
CA GLY A 35 2.18 16.23 -3.16
C GLY A 35 2.40 16.89 -4.51
N THR A 36 3.07 18.04 -4.51
CA THR A 36 3.29 18.86 -5.70
C THR A 36 4.71 18.83 -6.23
N GLU A 37 5.61 18.08 -5.56
CA GLU A 37 6.94 17.89 -6.09
C GLU A 37 6.87 17.10 -7.40
N CYS A 38 7.96 17.17 -8.17
CA CYS A 38 8.12 16.53 -9.47
C CYS A 38 7.37 15.21 -9.55
N CYS A 39 6.87 14.97 -10.76
CA CYS A 39 6.66 13.63 -11.21
C CYS A 39 5.46 12.89 -10.60
N SER A 40 4.41 12.76 -11.41
CA SER A 40 3.08 12.31 -10.97
C SER A 40 2.53 13.16 -9.81
N ILE A 41 2.38 14.46 -10.08
CA ILE A 41 1.86 15.46 -9.14
C ILE A 41 0.46 15.06 -8.67
N GLY A 42 0.25 15.08 -7.35
CA GLY A 42 -1.05 14.90 -6.73
C GLY A 42 -1.89 16.18 -6.70
N SER A 43 -3.15 16.02 -6.34
CA SER A 43 -4.11 17.13 -6.21
C SER A 43 -4.71 17.17 -4.81
N LEU A 44 -4.57 18.31 -4.14
CA LEU A 44 -5.19 18.55 -2.83
C LEU A 44 -6.73 18.50 -2.93
N GLU A 45 -7.30 18.90 -4.06
CA GLU A 45 -8.74 18.79 -4.29
C GLU A 45 -9.19 17.32 -4.35
N PHE A 46 -8.44 16.46 -5.04
CA PHE A 46 -8.75 15.04 -5.11
C PHE A 46 -8.54 14.34 -3.77
N LEU A 47 -7.50 14.72 -3.01
CA LEU A 47 -7.33 14.27 -1.63
C LEU A 47 -8.55 14.63 -0.76
N LYS A 48 -9.03 15.88 -0.83
CA LYS A 48 -10.23 16.33 -0.12
C LYS A 48 -11.45 15.49 -0.46
N ARG A 49 -11.65 15.19 -1.75
CA ARG A 49 -12.77 14.36 -2.23
C ARG A 49 -12.66 12.91 -1.74
N GLN A 50 -11.45 12.34 -1.74
CA GLN A 50 -11.21 10.98 -1.27
C GLN A 50 -11.42 10.85 0.24
N ILE A 51 -10.88 11.80 1.03
CA ILE A 51 -11.12 11.89 2.48
C ILE A 51 -12.61 12.01 2.79
N LYS A 52 -13.32 12.90 2.07
CA LYS A 52 -14.77 13.05 2.24
C LYS A 52 -15.51 11.74 1.96
N ALA A 53 -15.12 11.00 0.92
CA ALA A 53 -15.73 9.71 0.61
C ALA A 53 -15.53 8.68 1.74
N HIS A 54 -14.33 8.62 2.33
CA HIS A 54 -14.04 7.76 3.49
C HIS A 54 -14.94 8.08 4.68
N ILE A 55 -15.08 9.37 5.02
CA ILE A 55 -15.91 9.84 6.14
C ILE A 55 -17.40 9.55 5.87
N ASP A 56 -17.92 9.96 4.71
CA ASP A 56 -19.33 9.80 4.34
C ASP A 56 -19.75 8.32 4.29
N LYS A 57 -18.86 7.44 3.81
CA LYS A 57 -19.10 6.00 3.71
C LYS A 57 -18.70 5.22 4.95
N LYS A 58 -18.11 5.88 5.95
CA LYS A 58 -17.60 5.27 7.20
C LYS A 58 -16.59 4.14 6.94
N ILE A 59 -15.73 4.31 5.93
CA ILE A 59 -14.69 3.35 5.57
C ILE A 59 -13.37 3.86 6.15
N PRO A 60 -12.74 3.14 7.10
CA PRO A 60 -11.40 3.48 7.55
C PRO A 60 -10.38 3.39 6.42
N GLY A 61 -9.47 4.36 6.35
CA GLY A 61 -8.41 4.39 5.35
C GLY A 61 -7.10 4.91 5.93
N TYR A 62 -6.01 4.28 5.54
CA TYR A 62 -4.67 4.79 5.75
C TYR A 62 -4.32 5.77 4.64
N PHE A 63 -3.75 6.92 4.98
CA PHE A 63 -3.29 7.92 4.03
C PHE A 63 -1.78 7.96 4.07
N ALA A 64 -1.14 7.25 3.13
CA ALA A 64 0.31 7.14 3.01
C ALA A 64 0.85 8.42 2.37
N LEU A 65 1.47 9.28 3.17
CA LEU A 65 1.92 10.61 2.75
C LEU A 65 3.35 10.55 2.23
N ARG A 66 3.58 11.04 1.00
CA ARG A 66 4.93 11.21 0.45
C ARG A 66 5.61 12.42 1.10
N HIS A 67 6.93 12.47 1.04
CA HIS A 67 7.76 13.54 1.60
C HIS A 67 7.23 14.96 1.27
N ASP A 68 6.91 15.20 0.00
CA ASP A 68 6.44 16.51 -0.49
C ASP A 68 5.06 16.91 0.06
N VAL A 69 4.27 15.96 0.55
CA VAL A 69 3.05 16.25 1.33
C VAL A 69 3.42 16.67 2.75
N LEU A 70 4.32 15.91 3.41
CA LEU A 70 4.72 16.12 4.80
C LEU A 70 5.36 17.50 5.04
N VAL A 71 6.02 18.05 4.03
CA VAL A 71 6.72 19.34 4.13
C VAL A 71 5.88 20.51 3.60
N ASN A 72 4.65 20.24 3.13
CA ASN A 72 3.76 21.26 2.60
C ASN A 72 2.68 21.64 3.62
N ASN A 73 2.84 22.82 4.24
CA ASN A 73 1.93 23.31 5.27
C ASN A 73 0.46 23.30 4.83
N LYS A 74 0.15 23.71 3.60
CA LYS A 74 -1.24 23.76 3.11
C LYS A 74 -1.90 22.37 3.10
N TRP A 75 -1.14 21.34 2.75
CA TRP A 75 -1.62 19.96 2.77
C TRP A 75 -1.70 19.44 4.20
N MET A 76 -0.66 19.65 5.00
CA MET A 76 -0.60 19.16 6.37
C MET A 76 -1.62 19.82 7.29
N ASP A 77 -1.92 21.11 7.13
CA ASP A 77 -2.96 21.79 7.89
C ASP A 77 -4.32 21.11 7.69
N PHE A 78 -4.66 20.81 6.43
CA PHE A 78 -5.89 20.10 6.09
C PHE A 78 -5.90 18.66 6.60
N ILE A 79 -4.81 17.92 6.45
CA ILE A 79 -4.72 16.52 6.89
C ILE A 79 -4.80 16.43 8.41
N LYS A 80 -4.09 17.30 9.15
CA LYS A 80 -4.08 17.29 10.62
C LYS A 80 -5.43 17.70 11.19
N ASP A 81 -6.10 18.69 10.59
CA ASP A 81 -7.47 19.03 10.96
C ASP A 81 -8.42 17.84 10.76
N THR A 82 -8.34 17.18 9.59
CA THR A 82 -9.16 16.00 9.30
C THR A 82 -8.87 14.84 10.26
N VAL A 83 -7.60 14.52 10.51
CA VAL A 83 -7.20 13.45 11.45
C VAL A 83 -7.70 13.74 12.86
N LYS A 84 -7.68 15.00 13.29
CA LYS A 84 -8.21 15.41 14.60
C LYS A 84 -9.73 15.25 14.68
N ASN A 85 -10.45 15.59 13.61
CA ASN A 85 -11.91 15.56 13.58
C ASN A 85 -12.47 14.15 13.33
N ASP A 86 -11.78 13.33 12.53
CA ASP A 86 -12.22 12.00 12.09
C ASP A 86 -11.13 10.90 12.23
N PRO A 87 -10.50 10.74 13.42
CA PRO A 87 -9.32 9.86 13.61
C PRO A 87 -9.60 8.37 13.34
N LYS A 88 -10.86 7.95 13.42
CA LYS A 88 -11.28 6.58 13.12
C LYS A 88 -11.24 6.26 11.62
N TYR A 89 -11.46 7.26 10.77
CA TYR A 89 -11.60 7.06 9.33
C TYR A 89 -10.33 7.46 8.59
N ILE A 90 -9.58 8.43 9.11
CA ILE A 90 -8.42 9.02 8.46
C ILE A 90 -7.18 8.73 9.30
N ILE A 91 -6.44 7.70 8.92
CA ILE A 91 -5.30 7.20 9.68
C ILE A 91 -3.99 7.59 8.96
N PRO A 92 -3.10 8.39 9.57
CA PRO A 92 -1.82 8.73 8.96
C PRO A 92 -0.94 7.49 8.71
N ALA A 93 -0.37 7.42 7.52
CA ALA A 93 0.62 6.44 7.11
C ALA A 93 1.72 7.15 6.30
N LEU A 94 2.79 6.42 5.96
CA LEU A 94 3.91 6.99 5.22
C LEU A 94 4.04 6.37 3.83
N PHE A 95 4.30 7.20 2.82
CA PHE A 95 4.67 6.74 1.49
C PHE A 95 6.18 6.95 1.31
N LEU A 96 6.93 5.85 1.36
CA LEU A 96 8.36 5.81 1.09
C LEU A 96 8.57 5.74 -0.43
N GLU A 97 8.59 6.93 -1.03
CA GLU A 97 8.99 7.18 -2.41
C GLU A 97 9.96 8.35 -2.37
N ILE A 98 11.13 8.16 -2.97
CA ILE A 98 12.22 9.13 -2.86
C ILE A 98 11.96 10.27 -3.83
N THR A 99 11.94 11.48 -3.30
CA THR A 99 11.78 12.70 -4.06
C THR A 99 13.07 13.51 -4.07
N PRO A 100 13.28 14.43 -5.05
CA PRO A 100 14.46 15.29 -5.07
C PRO A 100 14.72 16.01 -3.73
N ASP A 101 13.70 16.64 -3.13
CA ASP A 101 13.82 17.36 -1.86
C ASP A 101 14.19 16.41 -0.71
N LEU A 102 13.66 15.18 -0.70
CA LEU A 102 14.05 14.19 0.30
C LEU A 102 15.53 13.82 0.17
N ALA A 103 16.00 13.58 -1.06
CA ALA A 103 17.40 13.25 -1.32
C ALA A 103 18.34 14.40 -0.93
N ILE A 104 17.99 15.65 -1.28
CA ILE A 104 18.72 16.87 -0.91
C ILE A 104 18.82 16.99 0.62
N LYS A 105 17.69 16.94 1.33
CA LYS A 105 17.67 17.04 2.80
C LYS A 105 18.44 15.92 3.49
N SER A 106 18.46 14.75 2.87
CA SER A 106 19.19 13.56 3.34
C SER A 106 20.67 13.57 2.98
N LYS A 107 21.14 14.59 2.26
CA LYS A 107 22.53 14.73 1.81
C LYS A 107 22.97 13.48 1.04
N VAL A 108 22.06 12.99 0.21
CA VAL A 108 22.26 11.84 -0.68
C VAL A 108 22.37 12.36 -2.11
N ASN A 109 23.36 11.87 -2.83
CA ASN A 109 23.54 12.21 -4.23
C ASN A 109 22.36 11.66 -5.04
N HIS A 110 21.81 12.47 -5.93
CA HIS A 110 20.69 12.06 -6.78
C HIS A 110 20.77 12.81 -8.11
N ASP A 111 20.21 12.19 -9.15
CA ASP A 111 20.04 12.76 -10.50
C ASP A 111 18.58 12.62 -10.95
N ILE A 112 17.66 12.87 -10.00
CA ILE A 112 16.22 12.68 -10.21
C ILE A 112 15.68 13.85 -11.05
N THR A 113 15.12 13.52 -12.22
CA THR A 113 14.47 14.43 -13.17
C THR A 113 13.03 14.02 -13.43
N GLN A 114 12.28 14.86 -14.16
CA GLN A 114 10.93 14.52 -14.61
C GLN A 114 10.88 13.30 -15.53
N GLU A 115 11.97 12.99 -16.24
CA GLU A 115 12.00 11.86 -17.16
C GLU A 115 12.42 10.53 -16.51
N ASN A 116 13.09 10.54 -15.35
CA ASN A 116 13.68 9.34 -14.76
C ASN A 116 13.21 9.02 -13.33
N TRP A 117 12.41 9.89 -12.70
CA TRP A 117 12.01 9.73 -11.30
C TRP A 117 11.38 8.38 -10.96
N TYR A 118 10.63 7.80 -11.91
CA TYR A 118 9.88 6.57 -11.71
C TYR A 118 10.80 5.36 -11.70
N GLU A 119 12.00 5.49 -12.26
CA GLU A 119 12.97 4.41 -12.31
C GLU A 119 13.29 3.92 -10.91
N ALA A 120 13.39 2.60 -10.75
CA ALA A 120 13.56 2.00 -9.44
C ALA A 120 14.82 2.48 -8.69
N GLN A 121 15.88 2.82 -9.41
CA GLN A 121 17.11 3.36 -8.84
C GLN A 121 16.92 4.74 -8.20
N ASN A 122 15.87 5.47 -8.61
CA ASN A 122 15.55 6.82 -8.16
C ASN A 122 14.41 6.81 -7.14
N ALA A 123 13.34 6.06 -7.40
CA ALA A 123 12.13 6.07 -6.57
C ALA A 123 12.26 5.27 -5.26
N TYR A 124 13.14 4.27 -5.20
CA TYR A 124 13.19 3.30 -4.11
C TYR A 124 14.58 3.12 -3.51
N THR A 125 14.62 2.72 -2.25
CA THR A 125 15.84 2.56 -1.45
C THR A 125 16.85 1.59 -2.05
N ILE A 126 16.40 0.61 -2.85
CA ILE A 126 17.28 -0.35 -3.51
C ILE A 126 18.33 0.30 -4.43
N GLY A 127 18.02 1.48 -4.98
CA GLY A 127 18.92 2.27 -5.83
C GLY A 127 20.08 2.94 -5.09
N TYR A 128 20.02 2.99 -3.77
CA TYR A 128 20.97 3.71 -2.92
C TYR A 128 21.86 2.74 -2.15
N ASN A 129 23.03 3.20 -1.71
CA ASN A 129 23.87 2.40 -0.82
C ASN A 129 23.29 2.35 0.60
N ILE A 130 23.75 1.42 1.44
CA ILE A 130 23.15 1.17 2.76
C ILE A 130 23.12 2.42 3.64
N ASP A 131 24.20 3.20 3.68
CA ASP A 131 24.26 4.42 4.50
C ASP A 131 23.31 5.52 3.99
N GLU A 132 23.14 5.62 2.67
CA GLU A 132 22.18 6.53 2.04
C GLU A 132 20.75 6.12 2.33
N ARG A 133 20.42 4.82 2.28
CA ARG A 133 19.09 4.29 2.64
C ARG A 133 18.69 4.71 4.04
N VAL A 134 19.61 4.56 5.00
CA VAL A 134 19.38 4.97 6.39
C VAL A 134 19.12 6.47 6.49
N LYS A 135 19.93 7.32 5.84
CA LYS A 135 19.72 8.79 5.87
C LYS A 135 18.35 9.20 5.28
N LEU A 136 17.99 8.62 4.15
CA LEU A 136 16.71 8.88 3.48
C LEU A 136 15.53 8.51 4.38
N VAL A 137 15.57 7.30 4.95
CA VAL A 137 14.54 6.81 5.85
C VAL A 137 14.47 7.64 7.12
N ASP A 138 15.60 7.89 7.78
CA ASP A 138 15.63 8.60 9.06
C ASP A 138 15.05 10.01 8.93
N ASN A 139 15.41 10.72 7.87
CA ASN A 139 14.85 12.04 7.60
C ASN A 139 13.35 11.97 7.28
N LEU A 140 12.92 11.04 6.44
CA LEU A 140 11.51 10.91 6.09
C LEU A 140 10.65 10.57 7.33
N PHE A 141 11.12 9.67 8.18
CA PHE A 141 10.45 9.30 9.42
C PHE A 141 10.46 10.44 10.45
N LEU A 142 11.53 11.23 10.49
CA LEU A 142 11.59 12.44 11.32
C LEU A 142 10.58 13.50 10.84
N GLU A 143 10.45 13.74 9.54
CA GLU A 143 9.44 14.65 8.99
C GLU A 143 8.03 14.18 9.36
N PHE A 144 7.75 12.87 9.29
CA PHE A 144 6.49 12.32 9.75
C PHE A 144 6.28 12.53 11.27
N TYR A 145 7.29 12.25 12.09
CA TYR A 145 7.22 12.43 13.54
C TYR A 145 6.98 13.89 13.91
N ASN A 146 7.62 14.84 13.24
CA ASN A 146 7.41 16.27 13.46
C ASN A 146 5.96 16.70 13.17
N GLN A 147 5.29 16.01 12.24
CA GLN A 147 3.89 16.29 11.93
C GLN A 147 2.91 15.68 12.93
N PHE A 148 3.15 14.45 13.39
CA PHE A 148 2.14 13.69 14.14
C PHE A 148 2.51 13.36 15.59
N GLY A 149 3.78 13.53 15.99
CA GLY A 149 4.28 13.17 17.33
C GLY A 149 4.46 11.67 17.56
N PHE A 150 4.34 10.86 16.51
CA PHE A 150 4.54 9.40 16.54
C PHE A 150 5.08 8.91 15.19
N TYR A 151 5.62 7.69 15.15
CA TYR A 151 6.09 7.05 13.92
C TYR A 151 5.00 6.20 13.23
N PRO A 152 5.00 6.11 11.89
CA PRO A 152 3.95 5.41 11.15
C PRO A 152 3.99 3.91 11.41
N LYS A 153 2.81 3.30 11.57
CA LYS A 153 2.66 1.84 11.67
C LYS A 153 2.49 1.16 10.32
N VAL A 154 2.05 1.92 9.32
CA VAL A 154 1.85 1.47 7.95
C VAL A 154 2.74 2.30 7.04
N VAL A 155 3.54 1.62 6.24
CA VAL A 155 4.36 2.22 5.18
C VAL A 155 3.92 1.63 3.85
N SER A 156 3.81 2.49 2.85
CA SER A 156 3.62 2.09 1.46
C SER A 156 4.89 2.42 0.68
N ALA A 157 5.34 1.50 -0.15
CA ALA A 157 6.38 1.71 -1.16
C ALA A 157 6.13 0.67 -2.23
N TRP A 158 6.10 1.04 -3.52
CA TRP A 158 5.82 0.04 -4.54
C TRP A 158 6.87 -1.08 -4.51
N MET A 159 8.12 -0.73 -4.23
CA MET A 159 9.20 -1.66 -3.92
C MET A 159 9.99 -1.17 -2.70
N ILE A 160 10.50 -2.11 -1.91
CA ILE A 160 11.40 -1.88 -0.79
C ILE A 160 12.39 -3.05 -0.71
N ASP A 161 13.64 -2.81 -0.34
CA ASP A 161 14.60 -3.87 -0.07
C ASP A 161 14.48 -4.40 1.36
N THR A 162 14.79 -5.69 1.55
CA THR A 162 14.66 -6.36 2.86
C THR A 162 15.47 -5.68 3.98
N PRO A 163 16.73 -5.23 3.76
CA PRO A 163 17.47 -4.47 4.78
C PRO A 163 16.73 -3.21 5.26
N THR A 164 16.21 -2.40 4.33
CA THR A 164 15.41 -1.21 4.67
C THR A 164 14.13 -1.60 5.42
N LEU A 165 13.42 -2.64 4.99
CA LEU A 165 12.22 -3.14 5.68
C LEU A 165 12.50 -3.54 7.14
N ASN A 166 13.56 -4.31 7.36
CA ASN A 166 14.00 -4.69 8.70
C ASN A 166 14.36 -3.46 9.53
N TYR A 167 15.08 -2.51 8.94
CA TYR A 167 15.50 -1.29 9.63
C TYR A 167 14.29 -0.46 10.11
N ILE A 168 13.30 -0.21 9.25
CA ILE A 168 12.12 0.57 9.64
C ILE A 168 11.24 -0.16 10.66
N HIS A 169 11.22 -1.49 10.63
CA HIS A 169 10.56 -2.29 11.64
C HIS A 169 11.26 -2.16 12.99
N ASP A 170 12.56 -2.44 13.04
CA ASP A 170 13.33 -2.48 14.28
C ASP A 170 13.47 -1.09 14.91
N ARG A 171 13.66 -0.05 14.09
CA ARG A 171 13.93 1.33 14.55
C ARG A 171 12.65 2.11 14.86
N TYR A 172 11.64 1.98 14.03
CA TYR A 172 10.43 2.82 14.06
C TYR A 172 9.14 2.06 14.39
N GLY A 173 9.21 0.73 14.46
CA GLY A 173 8.07 -0.11 14.82
C GLY A 173 7.00 -0.17 13.74
N VAL A 174 7.40 -0.10 12.46
CA VAL A 174 6.53 -0.35 11.30
C VAL A 174 5.99 -1.78 11.37
N MET A 175 4.68 -1.96 11.21
CA MET A 175 4.02 -3.28 11.33
C MET A 175 3.50 -3.79 10.00
N ILE A 176 3.13 -2.88 9.09
CA ILE A 176 2.58 -3.23 7.77
C ILE A 176 3.37 -2.49 6.70
N GLN A 177 3.82 -3.23 5.69
CA GLN A 177 4.42 -2.69 4.49
C GLN A 177 3.56 -3.06 3.27
N GLN A 178 3.05 -2.06 2.56
CA GLN A 178 2.42 -2.27 1.26
C GLN A 178 3.47 -2.28 0.15
N ILE A 179 3.43 -3.28 -0.72
CA ILE A 179 4.21 -3.37 -1.96
C ILE A 179 3.27 -3.44 -3.18
N THR A 180 3.80 -3.21 -4.38
CA THR A 180 3.01 -3.39 -5.60
C THR A 180 2.71 -4.87 -5.84
N ARG A 181 1.75 -5.13 -6.73
CA ARG A 181 1.57 -6.48 -7.29
C ARG A 181 2.81 -6.87 -8.09
N GLU A 182 2.84 -8.10 -8.55
CA GLU A 182 3.91 -8.54 -9.45
C GLU A 182 3.95 -7.68 -10.72
N GLN A 183 5.15 -7.25 -11.10
CA GLN A 183 5.40 -6.39 -12.25
C GLN A 183 6.66 -6.86 -12.98
N TYR A 184 6.59 -6.87 -14.31
CA TYR A 184 7.67 -7.29 -15.18
C TYR A 184 8.07 -6.12 -16.08
N GLY A 185 9.31 -5.67 -15.97
CA GLY A 185 9.87 -4.60 -16.82
C GLY A 185 9.13 -3.27 -16.74
N THR A 186 8.43 -3.00 -15.63
CA THR A 186 7.72 -1.73 -15.39
C THR A 186 8.63 -0.83 -14.57
N ASP A 187 8.68 0.46 -14.91
CA ASP A 187 9.43 1.47 -14.16
C ASP A 187 10.90 1.09 -13.85
N SER A 188 11.54 0.42 -14.81
CA SER A 188 12.91 -0.14 -14.75
C SER A 188 13.17 -1.25 -13.73
N TYR A 189 12.14 -1.90 -13.16
CA TYR A 189 12.31 -3.07 -12.28
C TYR A 189 11.44 -4.28 -12.65
N THR A 190 11.77 -5.41 -12.02
CA THR A 190 10.94 -6.62 -11.99
C THR A 190 10.75 -7.03 -10.54
N LEU A 191 9.48 -7.18 -10.14
CA LEU A 191 9.07 -7.63 -8.82
C LEU A 191 8.25 -8.91 -8.99
N TYR A 192 8.81 -10.06 -8.62
CA TYR A 192 8.15 -11.35 -8.80
C TYR A 192 8.46 -12.31 -7.64
N GLY A 193 7.45 -13.09 -7.24
CA GLY A 193 7.50 -14.00 -6.11
C GLY A 193 6.78 -13.51 -4.86
N GLY A 194 6.64 -14.40 -3.88
CA GLY A 194 5.90 -14.19 -2.63
C GLY A 194 4.38 -14.26 -2.78
N PRO A 195 3.61 -14.49 -1.70
CA PRO A 195 2.16 -14.66 -1.78
C PRO A 195 1.46 -13.50 -2.52
N PRO A 196 0.67 -13.78 -3.59
CA PRO A 196 0.08 -12.73 -4.41
C PRO A 196 -1.27 -12.19 -3.91
N HIS A 197 -2.02 -12.95 -3.11
CA HIS A 197 -3.43 -12.62 -2.83
C HIS A 197 -3.74 -12.25 -1.36
N TYR A 198 -2.86 -12.60 -0.42
CA TYR A 198 -3.12 -12.43 1.01
C TYR A 198 -1.95 -11.77 1.72
N PRO A 199 -2.21 -11.02 2.81
CA PRO A 199 -1.15 -10.55 3.68
C PRO A 199 -0.31 -11.71 4.21
N TYR A 200 0.99 -11.50 4.38
CA TYR A 200 1.89 -12.53 4.89
C TYR A 200 3.00 -11.94 5.77
N PRO A 201 3.46 -12.67 6.79
CA PRO A 201 4.57 -12.24 7.63
C PRO A 201 5.89 -12.36 6.84
N ALA A 202 6.61 -11.26 6.62
CA ALA A 202 7.87 -11.29 5.90
C ALA A 202 9.01 -11.94 6.72
N SER A 203 9.79 -12.78 6.07
CA SER A 203 11.10 -13.21 6.57
C SER A 203 12.08 -12.04 6.62
N ARG A 204 12.92 -12.04 7.65
CA ARG A 204 14.03 -11.08 7.78
C ARG A 204 15.13 -11.26 6.73
N ASN A 205 15.22 -12.44 6.10
CA ASN A 205 16.23 -12.72 5.08
C ASN A 205 15.78 -12.25 3.69
N TRP A 206 14.50 -12.43 3.37
CA TRP A 206 13.92 -11.96 2.12
C TRP A 206 12.43 -11.71 2.27
N LEU A 207 12.02 -10.46 2.04
CA LEU A 207 10.64 -10.03 2.25
C LEU A 207 9.58 -10.79 1.46
N PHE A 208 9.92 -11.52 0.39
CA PHE A 208 8.96 -12.34 -0.36
C PHE A 208 8.73 -13.74 0.21
N ILE A 209 9.58 -14.17 1.14
CA ILE A 209 9.45 -15.48 1.78
C ILE A 209 8.65 -15.29 3.07
N PRO A 210 7.51 -15.98 3.23
CA PRO A 210 6.78 -15.96 4.49
C PRO A 210 7.58 -16.59 5.63
N ASP A 211 7.50 -16.01 6.81
CA ASP A 211 8.07 -16.55 8.05
C ASP A 211 7.03 -16.51 9.16
N TYR A 212 6.31 -17.63 9.31
CA TYR A 212 5.25 -17.77 10.30
C TYR A 212 5.76 -18.07 11.71
N GLU A 213 7.03 -18.41 11.86
CA GLU A 213 7.67 -18.69 13.15
C GLU A 213 8.23 -17.41 13.80
N ASN A 214 8.38 -16.34 13.02
CA ASN A 214 8.79 -15.04 13.56
C ASN A 214 7.67 -14.47 14.45
N PRO A 215 7.92 -14.23 15.76
CA PRO A 215 6.90 -13.75 16.69
C PRO A 215 6.55 -12.26 16.50
N ASN A 216 7.35 -11.50 15.75
CA ASN A 216 7.11 -10.10 15.46
C ASN A 216 7.52 -9.76 14.00
N PRO A 217 6.77 -10.26 13.00
CA PRO A 217 7.08 -10.00 11.61
C PRO A 217 6.44 -8.69 11.12
N VAL A 218 7.03 -8.08 10.08
CA VAL A 218 6.30 -7.10 9.28
C VAL A 218 5.31 -7.83 8.39
N LEU A 219 4.05 -7.40 8.39
CA LEU A 219 3.05 -7.91 7.48
C LEU A 219 3.21 -7.24 6.11
N ILE A 220 3.47 -8.02 5.07
CA ILE A 220 3.43 -7.54 3.69
C ILE A 220 1.99 -7.59 3.19
N VAL A 221 1.54 -6.49 2.58
CA VAL A 221 0.26 -6.42 1.86
C VAL A 221 0.49 -5.96 0.43
N ARG A 222 -0.29 -6.46 -0.54
CA ARG A 222 -0.17 -6.03 -1.94
C ARG A 222 -1.23 -5.01 -2.28
N GLN A 223 -0.83 -3.99 -3.06
CA GLN A 223 -1.70 -2.87 -3.45
C GLN A 223 -2.93 -3.31 -4.26
N THR A 224 -2.77 -4.29 -5.13
CA THR A 224 -3.83 -4.76 -6.02
C THR A 224 -3.90 -6.27 -5.97
N ILE A 225 -4.96 -6.76 -5.34
CA ILE A 225 -5.24 -8.18 -5.28
C ILE A 225 -5.58 -8.62 -6.70
N THR A 226 -4.82 -9.59 -7.19
CA THR A 226 -4.98 -10.12 -8.54
C THR A 226 -6.02 -11.24 -8.56
N ASP A 227 -6.70 -11.39 -9.69
CA ASP A 227 -7.54 -12.56 -9.93
C ASP A 227 -6.65 -13.80 -10.13
N PRO A 228 -6.80 -14.88 -9.32
CA PRO A 228 -5.92 -16.03 -9.39
C PRO A 228 -6.02 -16.82 -10.72
N LEU A 229 -7.11 -16.66 -11.47
CA LEU A 229 -7.34 -17.39 -12.73
C LEU A 229 -6.97 -16.55 -13.96
N TYR A 230 -7.30 -15.26 -13.93
CA TYR A 230 -7.23 -14.42 -15.13
C TYR A 230 -6.00 -13.50 -15.17
N ASN A 231 -5.19 -13.44 -14.11
CA ASN A 231 -4.03 -12.55 -14.08
C ASN A 231 -2.81 -13.10 -14.86
N TYR A 232 -2.70 -14.43 -15.03
CA TYR A 232 -1.55 -15.02 -15.72
C TYR A 232 -1.58 -14.72 -17.23
N GLY A 233 -0.46 -14.21 -17.76
CA GLY A 233 -0.31 -13.90 -19.19
C GLY A 233 -1.00 -12.61 -19.65
N ASP A 234 -1.63 -11.88 -18.73
CA ASP A 234 -2.29 -10.61 -19.04
C ASP A 234 -1.28 -9.46 -19.14
N MET A 235 -1.11 -8.89 -20.34
CA MET A 235 -0.29 -7.69 -20.56
C MET A 235 -1.08 -6.39 -20.37
N THR A 236 -2.38 -6.45 -20.10
CA THR A 236 -3.28 -5.29 -20.04
C THR A 236 -3.61 -4.84 -18.62
N SER A 237 -3.23 -5.63 -17.60
CA SER A 237 -3.49 -5.40 -16.18
C SER A 237 -4.98 -5.38 -15.80
N THR A 238 -5.88 -6.03 -16.52
CA THR A 238 -7.34 -5.85 -16.36
C THR A 238 -8.01 -6.73 -15.29
N TYR A 239 -7.27 -7.63 -14.67
CA TYR A 239 -7.80 -8.58 -13.68
C TYR A 239 -7.20 -8.36 -12.28
N THR A 240 -7.40 -7.14 -11.75
CA THR A 240 -6.95 -6.78 -10.41
C THR A 240 -7.99 -5.93 -9.67
N SER A 241 -7.80 -5.76 -8.37
CA SER A 241 -8.61 -4.85 -7.53
C SER A 241 -8.28 -3.37 -7.73
N GLN A 242 -7.49 -2.99 -8.74
CA GLN A 242 -7.18 -1.59 -9.01
C GLN A 242 -8.44 -0.86 -9.55
N PRO A 243 -8.81 0.31 -9.01
CA PRO A 243 -10.04 1.02 -9.41
C PRO A 243 -10.16 1.31 -10.92
N ASN A 244 -9.06 1.61 -11.59
CA ASN A 244 -9.01 1.85 -13.04
C ASN A 244 -9.21 0.58 -13.88
N ASP A 245 -8.98 -0.60 -13.32
CA ASP A 245 -9.18 -1.88 -14.02
C ASP A 245 -10.68 -2.25 -14.05
N TYR A 246 -11.42 -1.95 -12.97
CA TYR A 246 -12.88 -2.10 -12.94
C TYR A 246 -13.58 -1.27 -14.02
N MET A 247 -13.13 -0.03 -14.24
CA MET A 247 -13.65 0.83 -15.31
C MET A 247 -13.43 0.25 -16.70
N LYS A 248 -12.28 -0.41 -16.94
CA LYS A 248 -11.95 -1.03 -18.22
C LYS A 248 -12.66 -2.36 -18.44
N GLY A 249 -12.93 -3.10 -17.37
CA GLY A 249 -13.57 -4.42 -17.41
C GLY A 249 -15.09 -4.41 -17.53
N GLY A 250 -15.75 -3.23 -17.53
CA GLY A 250 -17.21 -3.12 -17.58
C GLY A 250 -17.93 -3.68 -16.35
N ARG A 251 -17.22 -3.80 -15.22
CA ARG A 251 -17.72 -4.33 -13.95
C ARG A 251 -17.97 -3.15 -12.99
N SER A 252 -19.05 -2.41 -13.22
CA SER A 252 -19.53 -1.32 -12.34
C SER A 252 -20.93 -1.60 -11.83
#